data_AF-A0A7Y8L382-F1
#
_entry.id   AF-A0A7Y8L382-F1
#
_cell.length_a   1.000
_cell.length_b   1.000
_cell.length_c   1.000
_cell.angle_alpha   90.00
_cell.angle_beta   90.00
_cell.angle_gamma   90.00
#
_symmetry.space_group_name_H-M   'P 1'
#
loop_
_entity.id
_entity.type
_entity.pdbx_description
1 polymer ?
#
loop_
_entity_poly.entity_id
_entity_poly.type
_entity_poly.pdbx_seq_one_letter_code
_entity_poly.pdbx_strand_id
1 'polypeptide(L)' 'MGLIKYIELNKKRVELENQIKQIEIENKNLRSDIRMLKEDPFYKEKHAREDFNLARPDEYIFRYDDR' A
#
# COMPACT_ATOMS: atom_id res chain seq x y z
N MET A 1 -3.52 0.78 -44.14
CA MET A 1 -2.80 1.06 -42.88
C MET A 1 -3.65 1.70 -41.77
N GLY A 2 -4.93 2.06 -41.97
CA GLY A 2 -5.74 2.71 -40.91
C GLY A 2 -6.36 1.76 -39.87
N LEU A 3 -6.81 0.58 -40.32
CA LEU A 3 -7.48 -0.42 -39.46
C LEU A 3 -6.57 -1.06 -38.41
N ILE A 4 -5.32 -1.37 -38.79
CA ILE A 4 -4.32 -1.94 -37.88
C ILE A 4 -4.01 -0.94 -36.75
N LYS A 5 -3.78 0.32 -37.11
CA LYS A 5 -3.51 1.40 -36.16
C LYS A 5 -4.68 1.66 -35.22
N TYR A 6 -5.91 1.58 -35.72
CA TYR A 6 -7.12 1.67 -34.89
C TYR A 6 -7.18 0.57 -33.83
N ILE A 7 -6.89 -0.69 -34.21
CA ILE A 7 -6.88 -1.83 -33.28
C ILE A 7 -5.81 -1.66 -32.21
N GLU A 8 -4.61 -1.20 -32.59
CA GLU A 8 -3.53 -0.90 -31.64
C GLU A 8 -3.90 0.19 -30.66
N LEU A 9 -4.47 1.31 -31.14
CA LEU A 9 -4.94 2.38 -30.27
C LEU A 9 -6.01 1.89 -29.30
N ASN A 10 -6.95 1.06 -29.76
CA ASN A 10 -8.02 0.57 -28.92
C ASN A 10 -7.51 -0.39 -27.84
N LYS A 11 -6.54 -1.24 -28.17
CA LYS A 11 -5.82 -2.08 -27.18
C LYS A 11 -5.10 -1.22 -26.14
N LYS A 12 -4.37 -0.19 -26.59
CA LYS A 12 -3.65 0.71 -25.68
C LYS A 12 -4.61 1.49 -24.77
N ARG A 13 -5.76 1.91 -25.29
CA ARG A 13 -6.81 2.54 -24.50
C ARG A 13 -7.31 1.62 -23.39
N VAL A 14 -7.67 0.37 -23.72
CA VAL A 14 -8.14 -0.61 -22.72
C VAL A 14 -7.06 -0.89 -21.67
N GLU A 15 -5.81 -1.03 -22.10
CA GLU A 15 -4.67 -1.22 -21.19
C GLU A 15 -4.53 -0.04 -20.21
N LEU A 16 -4.59 1.20 -20.71
CA LEU A 16 -4.51 2.40 -19.89
C LEU A 16 -5.71 2.55 -18.95
N GLU A 17 -6.93 2.26 -19.41
CA GLU A 17 -8.13 2.26 -18.57
C GLU A 17 -8.01 1.25 -17.41
N ASN A 18 -7.44 0.07 -17.67
CA ASN A 18 -7.17 -0.92 -16.64
C ASN A 18 -6.10 -0.46 -15.65
N GLN A 19 -5.01 0.15 -16.14
CA GLN A 19 -3.97 0.70 -15.27
C GLN A 19 -4.50 1.81 -14.36
N ILE A 20 -5.34 2.71 -14.89
CA ILE A 20 -5.98 3.76 -14.10
C ILE A 20 -6.82 3.13 -12.98
N LYS A 21 -7.67 2.15 -13.29
CA LYS A 21 -8.48 1.47 -12.29
C LYS A 21 -7.65 0.82 -11.19
N GLN A 22 -6.54 0.16 -11.55
CA GLN A 22 -5.65 -0.45 -10.55
C GLN A 22 -5.02 0.60 -9.63
N ILE A 23 -4.51 1.69 -10.21
CA ILE A 23 -3.92 2.80 -9.46
C ILE A 23 -4.94 3.49 -8.54
N GLU A 24 -6.21 3.60 -8.96
CA GLU A 24 -7.28 4.16 -8.14
C GLU A 24 -7.60 3.27 -6.93
N ILE A 25 -7.65 1.95 -7.12
CA ILE A 25 -7.87 0.98 -6.04
C ILE A 25 -6.71 1.04 -5.05
N GLU A 26 -5.47 1.04 -5.53
CA GLU A 26 -4.28 1.13 -4.71
C GLU A 26 -4.25 2.45 -3.91
N ASN A 27 -4.53 3.58 -4.57
CA ASN A 27 -4.65 4.87 -3.89
C ASN A 27 -5.72 4.87 -2.79
N LYS A 28 -6.87 4.22 -3.03
CA LYS A 28 -7.93 4.13 -2.03
C LYS A 28 -7.49 3.32 -0.82
N ASN A 29 -6.81 2.20 -1.04
CA ASN A 29 -6.28 1.35 0.03
C ASN A 29 -5.22 2.11 0.85
N LEU A 30 -4.23 2.70 0.18
CA LEU A 30 -3.18 3.50 0.84
C LEU A 30 -3.75 4.65 1.66
N ARG A 31 -4.78 5.34 1.16
CA ARG A 31 -5.47 6.41 1.92
C ARG A 31 -6.18 5.86 3.16
N SER A 32 -6.78 4.67 3.06
CA SER A 32 -7.38 3.99 4.21
C SER A 32 -6.32 3.66 5.25
N ASP A 33 -5.18 3.09 4.83
CA ASP A 33 -4.09 2.73 5.73
C ASP A 33 -3.49 3.96 6.43
N ILE A 34 -3.26 5.04 5.68
CA ILE A 34 -2.80 6.33 6.23
C ILE A 34 -3.80 6.86 7.27
N ARG A 35 -5.11 6.71 7.01
CA ARG A 35 -6.14 7.15 7.94
C ARG A 35 -6.10 6.34 9.23
N MET A 36 -6.01 5.01 9.15
CA MET A 36 -5.91 4.13 10.32
C MET A 36 -4.64 4.43 11.13
N LEU A 37 -3.50 4.64 10.46
CA LEU A 37 -2.23 5.01 11.12
C LEU A 37 -2.26 6.39 11.80
N LYS A 38 -3.10 7.32 11.33
CA LYS A 38 -3.21 8.67 11.89
C LYS A 38 -4.26 8.79 12.99
N GLU A 39 -5.41 8.15 12.81
CA GLU A 39 -6.57 8.31 13.70
C GLU A 39 -6.55 7.33 14.87
N ASP A 40 -5.86 6.18 14.75
CA ASP A 40 -5.81 5.16 15.79
C ASP A 40 -4.40 5.08 16.44
N PRO A 41 -4.23 5.62 17.66
CA PRO A 41 -2.97 5.51 18.41
C PRO A 41 -2.55 4.07 18.66
N PHE A 42 -3.50 3.15 18.85
CA PHE A 42 -3.21 1.73 19.09
C PHE A 42 -2.66 1.07 17.82
N TYR A 43 -3.26 1.36 16.67
CA TYR A 43 -2.77 0.85 15.38
C TYR A 43 -1.36 1.37 15.05
N LYS A 44 -1.11 2.65 15.33
CA LYS A 44 0.21 3.27 15.16
C LYS A 44 1.27 2.65 16.07
N GLU A 45 0.93 2.43 17.33
CA GLU A 45 1.84 1.80 18.30
C GLU A 45 2.11 0.33 17.93
N LYS A 46 1.07 -0.41 17.53
CA LYS A 46 1.21 -1.79 17.05
C LYS A 46 2.15 -1.88 15.85
N HIS A 47 1.95 -1.05 14.82
CA HIS A 47 2.80 -1.01 13.64
C HIS A 47 4.26 -0.63 13.97
N ALA A 48 4.47 0.32 14.87
CA ALA A 48 5.83 0.69 15.33
C ALA A 48 6.53 -0.45 16.09
N ARG A 49 5.80 -1.20 16.91
CA ARG A 49 6.33 -2.32 17.69
C ARG A 49 6.61 -3.55 16.82
N GLU A 50 5.68 -3.93 15.95
CA GLU A 50 5.76 -5.16 15.15
C GLU A 50 6.71 -5.01 13.96
N ASP A 51 6.56 -3.95 13.16
CA ASP A 51 7.31 -3.83 11.90
C ASP A 51 8.67 -3.15 12.08
N PHE A 52 8.80 -2.28 13.08
CA PHE A 52 10.02 -1.49 13.30
C PHE A 52 10.77 -1.84 14.59
N ASN A 53 10.23 -2.74 15.43
CA ASN A 53 10.81 -3.07 16.74
C ASN A 53 11.14 -1.82 17.56
N LEU A 54 10.26 -0.82 17.55
CA LEU A 54 10.39 0.37 18.37
C LEU A 54 9.73 0.12 19.72
N ALA A 55 10.39 0.57 20.79
CA ALA A 55 9.86 0.58 22.15
C ALA A 55 9.89 2.02 22.68
N ARG A 56 9.09 2.29 23.71
CA ARG A 56 9.19 3.57 24.41
C ARG A 56 10.54 3.68 25.13
N PRO A 57 11.03 4.90 25.44
CA PRO A 57 12.34 5.08 26.09
C PRO A 57 12.50 4.35 27.42
N ASP A 58 11.40 4.00 28.07
CA ASP A 58 11.31 3.29 29.35
C ASP A 58 11.06 1.78 29.23
N GLU A 59 11.05 1.23 28.01
CA GLU A 59 10.73 -0.17 27.72
C GLU A 59 11.93 -0.92 27.10
N TYR A 60 12.04 -2.21 27.42
CA TYR A 60 13.05 -3.11 26.85
C TYR A 60 12.41 -4.15 25.93
N ILE A 61 12.98 -4.33 24.74
CA ILE A 61 12.55 -5.37 23.79
C ILE A 61 13.42 -6.61 24.00
N PHE A 62 12.79 -7.71 24.41
CA PHE A 62 13.44 -9.02 24.48
C PHE A 62 13.12 -9.79 23.19
N ARG A 63 14.13 -10.07 22.38
CA ARG A 63 14.01 -11.03 21.27
C ARG A 63 14.64 -12.34 21.70
N TYR A 64 13.87 -13.41 21.61
CA TYR A 64 14.39 -14.76 21.81
C TYR A 64 14.76 -15.30 20.43
N ASP A 65 15.97 -15.85 20.34
CA ASP A 65 16.41 -16.57 19.15
C ASP A 65 15.86 -18.00 19.29
N ASP A 66 14.90 -18.37 18.44
CA ASP A 66 14.35 -19.72 18.41
C ASP A 66 15.42 -20.66 17.84
N ARG A 67 16.22 -21.25 18.73
CA ARG A 67 17.13 -22.37 18.42
C ARG A 67 16.36 -23.66 18.19
#